data_AF-A0A9D1J5L0-F1
#
_entry.id   AF-A0A9D1J5L0-F1
#
_cell.length_a   1.000
_cell.length_b   1.000
_cell.length_c   1.000
_cell.angle_alpha   90.00
_cell.angle_beta   90.00
_cell.angle_gamma   90.00
#
_symmetry.space_group_name_H-M   'P 1'
#
loop_
_entity.id
_entity.type
_entity.pdbx_description
1 polymer ?
#
loop_
_entity_poly.entity_id
_entity_poly.type
_entity_poly.pdbx_seq_one_letter_code
_entity_poly.pdbx_strand_id
1 'polypeptide(L)'
;MDNKLKQYAAAYKERAGQYLLTLVKWLVLSAICGGVCGLVGSAFHLSIEWATGMRGRYPWLLYCLPLAGLLIVAVYKLTRTEGRGTNDIIDEVHDGKGVPLLLLPAIFAGTFLTHLCGGSAGREGAALQMGGAVGYQAGRLLRFDDRDLRTATMAGMAAFFSALFGTPVAATVFAMTVASVGISYAANLLPSLLSAFLAYGVSCLFGIAPTRFAAEAPAVEAGMLLRVAVLGVLCALVSMLFCGCIHLGEHLLGGKLRNPWVRAVVGGLLVILLTFLCGSQDYNGAGMDVITRAVEQGEAFPAAFLLKILFTAVTLGAGFKGGEVVPSFFVGATFGCVAGSLLGIPAGFAAAVGLVAVFCGATNCPVASILLAVELFGGGGVAYFAAGCAASFFFSGYDGLYSSQKFPYSKLKARYLGTAYANQFHEEEGQAEKP
;
A
#
# COMPACT_ATOMS: atom_id res chain seq x y z
N MET A 1 -31.07 44.12 -19.69
CA MET A 1 -30.46 42.87 -20.20
C MET A 1 -28.93 42.98 -20.23
N ASP A 2 -28.40 44.10 -20.75
CA ASP A 2 -26.96 44.40 -20.85
C ASP A 2 -26.18 44.37 -19.52
N ASN A 3 -26.77 44.88 -18.44
CA ASN A 3 -26.09 44.94 -17.14
C ASN A 3 -25.91 43.54 -16.50
N LYS A 4 -26.87 42.63 -16.73
CA LYS A 4 -26.74 41.22 -16.31
C LYS A 4 -25.67 40.50 -17.13
N LEU A 5 -25.58 40.75 -18.44
CA LEU A 5 -24.54 40.18 -19.30
C LEU A 5 -23.13 40.63 -18.90
N LYS A 6 -22.94 41.91 -18.56
CA LYS A 6 -21.67 42.42 -18.03
C LYS A 6 -21.31 41.81 -16.68
N GLN A 7 -22.28 41.65 -15.77
CA GLN A 7 -22.08 40.97 -14.48
C GLN A 7 -21.70 39.49 -14.67
N TYR A 8 -22.37 38.77 -15.57
CA TYR A 8 -22.01 37.40 -15.90
C TYR A 8 -20.60 37.31 -16.50
N ALA A 9 -20.25 38.18 -17.45
CA ALA A 9 -18.92 38.19 -18.06
C ALA A 9 -17.80 38.48 -17.04
N ALA A 10 -18.03 39.41 -16.11
CA ALA A 10 -17.09 39.71 -15.03
C ALA A 10 -16.92 38.50 -14.08
N ALA A 11 -18.01 37.87 -13.66
CA ALA A 11 -17.98 36.67 -12.83
C ALA A 11 -17.29 35.47 -13.51
N TYR A 12 -17.48 35.30 -14.83
CA TYR A 12 -16.78 34.28 -15.61
C TYR A 12 -15.27 34.54 -15.68
N LYS A 13 -14.86 35.79 -15.88
CA LYS A 13 -13.44 36.17 -15.93
C LYS A 13 -12.76 35.96 -14.58
N GLU A 14 -13.42 36.33 -13.48
CA GLU A 14 -12.91 36.13 -12.12
C GLU A 14 -12.76 34.64 -11.80
N ARG A 15 -13.78 33.83 -12.10
CA ARG A 15 -13.71 32.36 -11.96
C ARG A 15 -12.57 31.78 -12.79
N ALA A 16 -12.46 32.16 -14.07
CA ALA A 16 -11.38 31.69 -14.94
C ALA A 16 -9.99 32.02 -14.36
N GLY A 17 -9.82 33.22 -13.80
CA GLY A 17 -8.60 33.61 -13.10
C GLY A 17 -8.28 32.71 -11.89
N GLN A 18 -9.29 32.40 -11.06
CA GLN A 18 -9.13 31.49 -9.93
C GLN A 18 -8.75 30.06 -10.36
N TYR A 19 -9.38 29.53 -11.41
CA TYR A 19 -9.03 28.22 -11.97
C TYR A 19 -7.60 28.20 -12.52
N LEU A 20 -7.18 29.26 -13.21
CA LEU A 20 -5.82 29.36 -13.75
C LEU A 20 -4.76 29.43 -12.63
N LEU A 21 -4.98 30.26 -11.61
CA LEU A 21 -4.09 30.34 -10.45
C LEU A 21 -4.00 29.00 -9.71
N THR A 22 -5.14 28.33 -9.54
CA THR A 22 -5.21 27.01 -8.91
C THR A 22 -4.51 25.95 -9.75
N LEU A 23 -4.65 26.00 -11.08
CA LEU A 23 -3.95 25.12 -12.01
C LEU A 23 -2.44 25.30 -11.90
N VAL A 24 -1.94 26.55 -11.94
CA VAL A 24 -0.51 26.84 -11.79
C VAL A 24 0.01 26.34 -10.45
N LYS A 25 -0.74 26.58 -9.35
CA LYS A 25 -0.41 26.08 -8.01
C LYS A 25 -0.21 24.55 -8.02
N TRP A 26 -1.16 23.81 -8.60
CA TRP A 26 -1.09 22.35 -8.65
C TRP A 26 -0.04 21.83 -9.62
N LEU A 27 0.24 22.52 -10.73
CA LEU A 27 1.32 22.18 -11.65
C LEU A 27 2.69 22.30 -10.97
N VAL A 28 2.93 23.39 -10.23
CA VAL A 28 4.17 23.60 -9.48
C VAL A 28 4.36 22.51 -8.43
N LEU A 29 3.32 22.24 -7.62
CA LEU A 29 3.37 21.15 -6.65
C LEU A 29 3.65 19.80 -7.31
N SER A 30 2.98 19.51 -8.43
CA SER A 30 3.11 18.23 -9.12
C SER A 30 4.48 18.04 -9.75
N ALA A 31 5.09 19.11 -10.26
CA ALA A 31 6.46 19.09 -10.74
C ALA A 31 7.46 18.77 -9.62
N ILE A 32 7.29 19.39 -8.44
CA ILE A 32 8.14 19.13 -7.27
C ILE A 32 7.94 17.69 -6.77
N CYS A 33 6.70 17.30 -6.47
CA CYS A 33 6.39 15.97 -5.94
C CYS A 33 6.74 14.88 -6.95
N GLY A 34 6.32 15.03 -8.21
CA GLY A 34 6.62 14.08 -9.28
C GLY A 34 8.11 13.94 -9.56
N GLY A 35 8.85 15.06 -9.63
CA GLY A 35 10.28 15.05 -9.85
C GLY A 35 11.06 14.43 -8.68
N VAL A 36 10.81 14.90 -7.45
CA VAL A 36 11.55 14.42 -6.26
C VAL A 36 11.16 12.98 -5.92
N CYS A 37 9.87 12.64 -5.87
CA CYS A 37 9.45 11.25 -5.62
C CYS A 37 9.87 10.32 -6.77
N GLY A 38 9.89 10.79 -8.01
CA GLY A 38 10.42 10.03 -9.14
C GLY A 38 11.90 9.70 -8.97
N LEU A 39 12.73 10.70 -8.64
CA LEU A 39 14.18 10.51 -8.43
C LEU A 39 14.47 9.62 -7.22
N VAL A 40 13.90 9.94 -6.05
CA VAL A 40 14.13 9.19 -4.82
C VAL A 40 13.51 7.80 -4.91
N GLY A 41 12.33 7.67 -5.50
CA GLY A 41 11.66 6.40 -5.75
C GLY A 41 12.45 5.49 -6.69
N SER A 42 13.05 6.05 -7.75
CA SER A 42 13.92 5.30 -8.67
C SER A 42 15.17 4.79 -7.96
N ALA A 43 15.85 5.67 -7.21
CA ALA A 43 17.00 5.29 -6.40
C ALA A 43 16.64 4.21 -5.37
N PHE A 44 15.47 4.32 -4.75
CA PHE A 44 14.97 3.34 -3.80
C PHE A 44 14.68 1.99 -4.47
N HIS A 45 13.98 1.98 -5.61
CA HIS A 45 13.70 0.78 -6.39
C HIS A 45 15.01 0.03 -6.71
N LEU A 46 15.96 0.72 -7.34
CA LEU A 46 17.26 0.14 -7.72
C LEU A 46 18.04 -0.36 -6.50
N SER A 47 17.94 0.34 -5.36
CA SER A 47 18.59 -0.10 -4.11
C SER A 47 18.01 -1.42 -3.58
N ILE A 48 16.69 -1.60 -3.66
CA ILE A 48 15.99 -2.80 -3.18
C ILE A 48 16.20 -3.97 -4.16
N GLU A 49 16.19 -3.71 -5.45
CA GLU A 49 16.53 -4.70 -6.48
C GLU A 49 17.98 -5.19 -6.31
N TRP A 50 18.93 -4.26 -6.14
CA TRP A 50 20.32 -4.60 -5.84
C TRP A 50 20.45 -5.41 -4.55
N ALA A 51 19.76 -5.00 -3.48
CA ALA A 51 19.76 -5.72 -2.20
C ALA A 51 19.23 -7.15 -2.34
N THR A 52 18.17 -7.33 -3.12
CA THR A 52 17.57 -8.63 -3.42
C THR A 52 18.52 -9.51 -4.23
N GLY A 53 19.16 -8.95 -5.27
CA GLY A 53 20.17 -9.65 -6.07
C GLY A 53 21.41 -10.04 -5.27
N MET A 54 21.88 -9.17 -4.38
CA MET A 54 23.00 -9.46 -3.47
C MET A 54 22.66 -10.59 -2.50
N ARG A 55 21.46 -10.59 -1.91
CA ARG A 55 20.98 -11.69 -1.06
C ARG A 55 20.91 -13.02 -1.82
N GLY A 56 20.45 -12.99 -3.07
CA GLY A 56 20.45 -14.18 -3.94
C GLY A 56 21.85 -14.70 -4.23
N ARG A 57 22.81 -13.81 -4.49
CA ARG A 57 24.21 -14.17 -4.75
C ARG A 57 24.98 -14.61 -3.49
N TYR A 58 24.65 -14.03 -2.34
CA TYR A 58 25.31 -14.26 -1.06
C TYR A 58 24.29 -14.62 0.02
N PRO A 59 23.79 -15.88 0.05
CA PRO A 59 22.75 -16.31 0.98
C PRO A 59 23.11 -16.12 2.47
N TRP A 60 24.41 -16.05 2.80
CA TRP A 60 24.89 -15.81 4.16
C TRP A 60 24.50 -14.43 4.71
N LEU A 61 24.15 -13.46 3.85
CA LEU A 61 23.65 -12.14 4.27
C LEU A 61 22.41 -12.24 5.17
N LEU A 62 21.63 -13.32 5.04
CA LEU A 62 20.52 -13.62 5.94
C LEU A 62 20.95 -13.67 7.42
N TYR A 63 22.13 -14.22 7.72
CA TYR A 63 22.63 -14.33 9.09
C TYR A 63 23.02 -12.97 9.69
N CYS A 64 23.14 -11.92 8.87
CA CYS A 64 23.36 -10.55 9.32
C CYS A 64 22.06 -9.82 9.72
N LEU A 65 20.89 -10.45 9.59
CA LEU A 65 19.60 -9.83 9.89
C LEU A 65 19.49 -9.25 11.32
N PRO A 66 20.01 -9.90 12.40
CA PRO A 66 20.04 -9.30 13.73
C PRO A 66 20.86 -8.00 13.78
N LEU A 67 22.02 -7.96 13.09
CA LEU A 67 22.86 -6.77 13.02
C LEU A 67 22.17 -5.66 12.23
N ALA A 68 21.51 -5.98 11.11
CA ALA A 68 20.69 -5.03 10.37
C ALA A 68 19.58 -4.45 11.26
N GLY A 69 18.93 -5.28 12.08
CA GLY A 69 17.94 -4.85 13.06
C GLY A 69 18.49 -3.81 14.05
N LEU A 70 19.70 -4.04 14.59
CA LEU A 70 20.38 -3.06 15.46
C LEU A 70 20.65 -1.74 14.71
N LEU A 71 21.16 -1.80 13.48
CA LEU A 71 21.43 -0.60 12.67
C LEU A 71 20.14 0.18 12.37
N ILE A 72 19.03 -0.51 12.08
CA ILE A 72 17.72 0.10 11.87
C ILE A 72 17.29 0.87 13.13
N VAL A 73 17.38 0.25 14.31
CA VAL A 73 17.05 0.92 15.58
C VAL A 73 17.94 2.14 15.82
N ALA A 74 19.23 2.03 15.52
CA ALA A 74 20.19 3.14 15.64
C ALA A 74 19.82 4.33 14.73
N VAL A 75 19.51 4.07 13.46
CA VAL A 75 19.12 5.11 12.48
C VAL A 75 17.83 5.82 12.91
N TYR A 76 16.82 5.08 13.38
CA TYR A 76 15.56 5.67 13.84
C TYR A 76 15.72 6.51 15.10
N LYS A 77 16.59 6.10 16.03
CA LYS A 77 16.99 6.91 17.19
C LYS A 77 17.71 8.18 16.80
N LEU A 78 18.71 8.07 15.91
CA LEU A 78 19.52 9.20 15.45
C LEU A 78 18.68 10.26 14.75
N THR A 79 17.71 9.82 13.94
CA THR A 79 16.79 10.71 13.21
C THR A 79 15.60 11.20 14.05
N ARG A 80 15.44 10.70 15.28
CA ARG A 80 14.29 10.97 16.17
C ARG A 80 12.94 10.64 15.51
N THR A 81 12.91 9.54 14.76
CA THR A 81 11.72 9.06 14.04
C THR A 81 11.20 7.73 14.61
N GLU A 82 11.65 7.36 15.80
CA GLU A 82 11.18 6.18 16.53
C GLU A 82 9.64 6.14 16.59
N GLY A 83 9.06 4.95 16.40
CA GLY A 83 7.61 4.75 16.43
C GLY A 83 6.86 5.22 15.19
N ARG A 84 7.48 5.97 14.28
CA ARG A 84 6.82 6.41 13.04
C ARG A 84 6.57 5.25 12.08
N GLY A 85 5.39 5.24 11.46
CA GLY A 85 4.95 4.28 10.45
C GLY A 85 3.92 4.87 9.48
N THR A 86 3.26 4.01 8.71
CA THR A 86 2.29 4.43 7.67
C THR A 86 1.06 5.11 8.28
N ASN A 87 0.65 4.69 9.49
CA ASN A 87 -0.44 5.32 10.23
C ASN A 87 -0.19 6.80 10.53
N ASP A 88 1.06 7.23 10.78
CA ASP A 88 1.39 8.65 10.98
C ASP A 88 1.12 9.52 9.74
N ILE A 89 1.29 8.93 8.55
CA ILE A 89 1.03 9.63 7.27
C ILE A 89 -0.47 9.75 7.04
N ILE A 90 -1.24 8.73 7.42
CA ILE A 90 -2.70 8.77 7.36
C ILE A 90 -3.25 9.79 8.36
N ASP A 91 -2.71 9.79 9.58
CA ASP A 91 -3.01 10.79 10.60
C ASP A 91 -2.66 12.20 10.13
N GLU A 92 -1.59 12.39 9.36
CA GLU A 92 -1.27 13.68 8.76
C GLU A 92 -2.38 14.16 7.81
N VAL A 93 -2.84 13.27 6.92
CA VAL A 93 -3.91 13.59 5.97
C VAL A 93 -5.22 13.96 6.70
N HIS A 94 -5.46 13.43 7.89
CA HIS A 94 -6.64 13.75 8.69
C HIS A 94 -6.49 14.96 9.60
N ASP A 95 -5.42 14.99 10.37
CA ASP A 95 -5.29 15.79 11.59
C ASP A 95 -4.13 16.81 11.51
N GLY A 96 -3.26 16.74 10.49
CA GLY A 96 -2.18 17.72 10.28
C GLY A 96 -1.05 17.69 11.32
N LYS A 97 -0.74 16.51 11.88
CA LYS A 97 0.26 16.29 12.95
C LYS A 97 1.73 16.57 12.55
N GLY A 98 1.98 16.88 11.29
CA GLY A 98 3.26 17.07 10.61
C GLY A 98 4.05 15.79 10.33
N VAL A 99 4.75 15.76 9.18
CA VAL A 99 5.67 14.67 8.81
C VAL A 99 7.13 15.16 8.86
N PRO A 100 8.00 14.59 9.71
CA PRO A 100 9.39 15.01 9.81
C PRO A 100 10.17 14.62 8.55
N LEU A 101 10.95 15.56 7.99
CA LEU A 101 11.77 15.33 6.78
C LEU A 101 12.78 14.18 6.97
N LEU A 102 13.33 14.03 8.18
CA LEU A 102 14.28 12.96 8.51
C LEU A 102 13.66 11.55 8.49
N LEU A 103 12.33 11.42 8.37
CA LEU A 103 11.68 10.13 8.16
C LEU A 103 12.12 9.49 6.84
N LEU A 104 12.28 10.30 5.77
CA LEU A 104 12.64 9.82 4.43
C LEU A 104 13.97 9.02 4.42
N PRO A 105 15.11 9.57 4.89
CA PRO A 105 16.35 8.79 4.92
C PRO A 105 16.28 7.61 5.90
N ALA A 106 15.52 7.73 7.00
CA ALA A 106 15.38 6.64 7.98
C ALA A 106 14.63 5.43 7.39
N ILE A 107 13.48 5.65 6.74
CA ILE A 107 12.68 4.58 6.15
C ILE A 107 13.36 3.99 4.90
N PHE A 108 14.06 4.81 4.12
CA PHE A 108 14.88 4.34 3.00
C PHE A 108 15.94 3.35 3.50
N ALA A 109 16.80 3.79 4.42
CA ALA A 109 17.88 2.97 4.95
C ALA A 109 17.35 1.73 5.68
N GLY A 110 16.28 1.90 6.45
CA GLY A 110 15.71 0.80 7.21
C GLY A 110 15.10 -0.30 6.33
N THR A 111 14.38 0.10 5.28
CA THR A 111 13.80 -0.86 4.34
C THR A 111 14.89 -1.53 3.50
N PHE A 112 15.89 -0.77 3.04
CA PHE A 112 17.05 -1.33 2.35
C PHE A 112 17.77 -2.40 3.18
N LEU A 113 18.10 -2.12 4.44
CA LEU A 113 18.74 -3.07 5.35
C LEU A 113 17.88 -4.31 5.59
N THR A 114 16.56 -4.12 5.74
CA THR A 114 15.60 -5.21 5.91
C THR A 114 15.63 -6.14 4.71
N HIS A 115 15.55 -5.62 3.48
CA HIS A 115 15.56 -6.44 2.26
C HIS A 115 16.92 -7.10 2.00
N LEU A 116 18.02 -6.37 2.23
CA LEU A 116 19.38 -6.88 2.04
C LEU A 116 19.67 -8.10 2.90
N CYS A 117 19.22 -8.09 4.16
CA CYS A 117 19.41 -9.21 5.09
C CYS A 117 18.23 -10.18 5.11
N GLY A 118 17.26 -10.06 4.19
CA GLY A 118 16.20 -11.05 4.01
C GLY A 118 15.02 -10.97 4.98
N GLY A 119 14.81 -9.84 5.66
CA GLY A 119 13.54 -9.59 6.36
C GLY A 119 12.36 -9.64 5.39
N SER A 120 11.26 -10.27 5.80
CA SER A 120 10.05 -10.38 4.99
C SER A 120 9.23 -9.10 5.08
N ALA A 121 9.42 -8.21 4.10
CA ALA A 121 8.70 -6.96 3.99
C ALA A 121 8.59 -6.54 2.52
N GLY A 122 7.59 -5.74 2.22
CA GLY A 122 7.45 -4.98 0.97
C GLY A 122 8.20 -3.65 1.03
N ARG A 123 8.01 -2.83 0.00
CA ARG A 123 8.65 -1.51 -0.18
C ARG A 123 7.63 -0.36 -0.24
N GLU A 124 6.33 -0.66 -0.14
CA GLU A 124 5.24 0.25 -0.45
C GLU A 124 4.73 1.05 0.74
N GLY A 125 4.66 0.44 1.93
CA GLY A 125 4.43 1.20 3.17
C GLY A 125 5.53 2.26 3.37
N ALA A 126 6.77 1.90 3.00
CA ALA A 126 7.88 2.84 2.90
C ALA A 126 7.66 3.91 1.81
N ALA A 127 7.06 3.53 0.67
CA ALA A 127 6.69 4.46 -0.40
C ALA A 127 5.69 5.53 0.05
N LEU A 128 4.62 5.12 0.75
CA LEU A 128 3.63 6.05 1.30
C LEU A 128 4.27 7.03 2.30
N GLN A 129 5.17 6.52 3.15
CA GLN A 129 5.90 7.35 4.12
C GLN A 129 6.85 8.35 3.46
N MET A 130 7.69 7.90 2.52
CA MET A 130 8.59 8.80 1.81
C MET A 130 7.83 9.79 0.94
N GLY A 131 6.84 9.31 0.19
CA GLY A 131 5.98 10.14 -0.65
C GLY A 131 5.23 11.18 0.15
N GLY A 132 4.58 10.78 1.25
CA GLY A 132 3.89 11.68 2.16
C GLY A 132 4.84 12.72 2.77
N ALA A 133 6.05 12.32 3.17
CA ALA A 133 7.06 13.26 3.67
C ALA A 133 7.50 14.27 2.60
N VAL A 134 7.78 13.85 1.37
CA VAL A 134 8.13 14.76 0.26
C VAL A 134 6.98 15.71 -0.03
N GLY A 135 5.75 15.20 -0.14
CA GLY A 135 4.55 15.97 -0.42
C GLY A 135 4.28 17.03 0.65
N TYR A 136 4.31 16.63 1.92
CA TYR A 136 4.17 17.53 3.06
C TYR A 136 5.22 18.65 3.05
N GLN A 137 6.49 18.31 2.82
CA GLN A 137 7.57 19.29 2.83
C GLN A 137 7.51 20.23 1.60
N ALA A 138 7.06 19.73 0.44
CA ALA A 138 6.78 20.56 -0.72
C ALA A 138 5.63 21.55 -0.46
N GLY A 139 4.54 21.10 0.16
CA GLY A 139 3.43 21.98 0.55
C GLY A 139 3.86 23.06 1.56
N ARG A 140 4.69 22.70 2.54
CA ARG A 140 5.29 23.67 3.49
C ARG A 140 6.19 24.68 2.80
N LEU A 141 7.03 24.25 1.86
CA LEU A 141 7.89 25.13 1.08
C LEU A 141 7.07 26.15 0.28
N LEU A 142 5.93 25.72 -0.28
CA LEU A 142 4.98 26.54 -1.03
C LEU A 142 4.02 27.35 -0.12
N ARG A 143 4.13 27.22 1.21
CA ARG A 143 3.30 27.91 2.22
C ARG A 143 1.79 27.67 2.05
N PHE A 144 1.43 26.41 1.76
CA PHE A 144 0.03 26.00 1.67
C PHE A 144 -0.69 26.04 3.02
N ASP A 145 -2.01 26.24 2.96
CA ASP A 145 -2.89 26.06 4.12
C ASP A 145 -3.04 24.57 4.48
N ASP A 146 -3.67 24.29 5.62
CA ASP A 146 -3.82 22.91 6.13
C ASP A 146 -4.54 21.97 5.16
N ARG A 147 -5.49 22.46 4.35
CA ARG A 147 -6.23 21.63 3.39
C ARG A 147 -5.36 21.31 2.19
N ASP A 148 -4.72 22.33 1.64
CA ASP A 148 -3.78 22.18 0.53
C ASP A 148 -2.54 21.34 0.92
N LEU A 149 -2.12 21.39 2.19
CA LEU A 149 -1.02 20.59 2.72
C LEU A 149 -1.36 19.09 2.74
N ARG A 150 -2.60 18.73 3.12
CA ARG A 150 -3.10 17.34 3.01
C ARG A 150 -3.13 16.88 1.56
N THR A 151 -3.56 17.76 0.64
CA THR A 151 -3.52 17.50 -0.81
C THR A 151 -2.09 17.26 -1.29
N ALA A 152 -1.12 18.03 -0.80
CA ALA A 152 0.29 17.84 -1.12
C ALA A 152 0.84 16.51 -0.59
N THR A 153 0.50 16.13 0.65
CA THR A 153 0.86 14.82 1.23
C THR A 153 0.31 13.67 0.37
N MET A 154 -0.97 13.71 -0.02
CA MET A 154 -1.58 12.71 -0.90
C MET A 154 -0.95 12.68 -2.30
N ALA A 155 -0.62 13.85 -2.86
CA ALA A 155 0.06 13.92 -4.15
C ALA A 155 1.46 13.30 -4.11
N GLY A 156 2.21 13.52 -3.01
CA GLY A 156 3.49 12.87 -2.78
C GLY A 156 3.37 11.35 -2.58
N MET A 157 2.37 10.88 -1.83
CA MET A 157 2.05 9.45 -1.69
C MET A 157 1.78 8.79 -3.05
N ALA A 158 0.92 9.41 -3.87
CA ALA A 158 0.60 8.93 -5.22
C ALA A 158 1.85 8.91 -6.12
N ALA A 159 2.66 9.98 -6.09
CA ALA A 159 3.91 10.08 -6.85
C ALA A 159 4.88 8.94 -6.54
N PHE A 160 5.17 8.72 -5.25
CA PHE A 160 6.15 7.72 -4.86
C PHE A 160 5.65 6.29 -5.12
N PHE A 161 4.38 6.00 -4.83
CA PHE A 161 3.79 4.70 -5.13
C PHE A 161 3.81 4.42 -6.64
N SER A 162 3.50 5.43 -7.46
CA SER A 162 3.58 5.35 -8.93
C SER A 162 5.01 5.11 -9.42
N ALA A 163 6.02 5.75 -8.84
CA ALA A 163 7.42 5.51 -9.20
C ALA A 163 7.87 4.05 -8.95
N LEU A 164 7.32 3.37 -7.94
CA LEU A 164 7.73 1.99 -7.63
C LEU A 164 7.06 0.92 -8.50
N PHE A 165 5.78 1.12 -8.83
CA PHE A 165 4.98 0.11 -9.56
C PHE A 165 4.72 0.46 -11.02
N GLY A 166 4.78 1.74 -11.38
CA GLY A 166 4.32 2.22 -12.67
C GLY A 166 2.81 2.07 -12.87
N THR A 167 2.05 2.27 -11.79
CA THR A 167 0.57 2.22 -11.76
C THR A 167 0.00 3.59 -11.33
N PRO A 168 0.16 4.65 -12.17
CA PRO A 168 -0.16 6.03 -11.79
C PRO A 168 -1.64 6.24 -11.45
N VAL A 169 -2.56 5.56 -12.13
CA VAL A 169 -4.00 5.76 -11.92
C VAL A 169 -4.42 5.11 -10.60
N ALA A 170 -3.97 3.87 -10.35
CA ALA A 170 -4.21 3.16 -9.10
C ALA A 170 -3.55 3.89 -7.91
N ALA A 171 -2.31 4.35 -8.05
CA ALA A 171 -1.58 5.10 -7.02
C ALA A 171 -2.33 6.38 -6.60
N THR A 172 -2.89 7.09 -7.58
CA THR A 172 -3.67 8.31 -7.35
C THR A 172 -4.92 8.02 -6.53
N VAL A 173 -5.73 7.07 -6.97
CA VAL A 173 -6.98 6.74 -6.28
C VAL A 173 -6.70 6.10 -4.91
N PHE A 174 -5.64 5.30 -4.80
CA PHE A 174 -5.21 4.73 -3.53
C PHE A 174 -4.85 5.82 -2.52
N ALA A 175 -3.98 6.77 -2.88
CA ALA A 175 -3.61 7.87 -1.98
C ALA A 175 -4.81 8.71 -1.54
N MET A 176 -5.80 8.91 -2.41
CA MET A 176 -7.02 9.66 -2.12
C MET A 176 -8.01 8.93 -1.21
N THR A 177 -8.01 7.59 -1.20
CA THR A 177 -9.03 6.77 -0.52
C THR A 177 -8.52 6.00 0.69
N VAL A 178 -7.20 5.78 0.79
CA VAL A 178 -6.58 5.00 1.86
C VAL A 178 -6.70 5.66 3.23
N ALA A 179 -6.80 6.99 3.32
CA ALA A 179 -6.97 7.66 4.60
C ALA A 179 -8.43 7.61 5.09
N SER A 180 -9.39 7.88 4.18
CA SER A 180 -10.81 7.97 4.50
C SER A 180 -11.61 7.08 3.55
N VAL A 181 -12.02 5.91 4.03
CA VAL A 181 -12.69 4.92 3.20
C VAL A 181 -14.06 5.44 2.77
N GLY A 182 -14.31 5.48 1.46
CA GLY A 182 -15.58 5.92 0.88
C GLY A 182 -15.72 7.45 0.69
N ILE A 183 -14.73 8.26 1.08
CA ILE A 183 -14.70 9.69 0.77
C ILE A 183 -13.51 9.99 -0.13
N SER A 184 -13.76 10.68 -1.24
CA SER A 184 -12.72 11.19 -2.13
C SER A 184 -13.04 12.62 -2.55
N TYR A 185 -12.10 13.53 -2.36
CA TYR A 185 -12.25 14.92 -2.77
C TYR A 185 -11.70 15.09 -4.19
N ALA A 186 -12.58 15.48 -5.13
CA ALA A 186 -12.19 15.71 -6.53
C ALA A 186 -11.05 16.75 -6.67
N ALA A 187 -10.93 17.68 -5.73
CA ALA A 187 -9.85 18.66 -5.68
C ALA A 187 -8.44 18.03 -5.63
N ASN A 188 -8.32 16.80 -5.10
CA ASN A 188 -7.04 16.11 -4.94
C ASN A 188 -6.63 15.35 -6.20
N LEU A 189 -7.57 15.13 -7.14
CA LEU A 189 -7.35 14.29 -8.30
C LEU A 189 -6.26 14.86 -9.20
N LEU A 190 -6.38 16.14 -9.58
CA LEU A 190 -5.44 16.78 -10.50
C LEU A 190 -3.98 16.77 -9.97
N PRO A 191 -3.67 17.30 -8.77
CA PRO A 191 -2.30 17.30 -8.28
C PRO A 191 -1.75 15.89 -8.06
N SER A 192 -2.57 14.95 -7.57
CA SER A 192 -2.11 13.58 -7.31
C SER A 192 -1.84 12.81 -8.60
N LEU A 193 -2.72 12.93 -9.58
CA LEU A 193 -2.58 12.27 -10.89
C LEU A 193 -1.37 12.78 -11.66
N LEU A 194 -1.20 14.10 -11.73
CA LEU A 194 -0.04 14.70 -12.40
C LEU A 194 1.27 14.32 -11.72
N SER A 195 1.32 14.35 -10.38
CA SER A 195 2.50 13.91 -9.63
C SER A 195 2.82 12.43 -9.87
N ALA A 196 1.80 11.57 -9.91
CA ALA A 196 1.93 10.15 -10.20
C ALA A 196 2.48 9.87 -11.60
N PHE A 197 1.94 10.53 -12.64
CA PHE A 197 2.44 10.37 -14.01
C PHE A 197 3.85 10.91 -14.20
N LEU A 198 4.18 12.06 -13.60
CA LEU A 198 5.53 12.62 -13.65
C LEU A 198 6.54 11.70 -12.97
N ALA A 199 6.22 11.20 -11.78
CA ALA A 199 7.10 10.26 -11.06
C ALA A 199 7.29 8.94 -11.82
N TYR A 200 6.23 8.42 -12.43
CA TYR A 200 6.33 7.27 -13.33
C TYR A 200 7.22 7.55 -14.54
N GLY A 201 7.05 8.70 -15.20
CA GLY A 201 7.88 9.11 -16.32
C GLY A 201 9.36 9.21 -15.94
N VAL A 202 9.67 9.80 -14.79
CA VAL A 202 11.05 9.84 -14.25
C VAL A 202 11.56 8.42 -14.00
N SER A 203 10.77 7.53 -13.39
CA SER A 203 11.16 6.14 -13.16
C SER A 203 11.49 5.40 -14.46
N CYS A 204 10.71 5.62 -15.53
CA CYS A 204 11.01 5.06 -16.85
C CYS A 204 12.32 5.60 -17.44
N LEU A 205 12.70 6.86 -17.19
CA LEU A 205 13.99 7.40 -17.63
C LEU A 205 15.19 6.70 -16.96
N PHE A 206 15.00 6.15 -15.76
CA PHE A 206 16.00 5.30 -15.09
C PHE A 206 15.95 3.83 -15.53
N GLY A 207 15.14 3.49 -16.54
CA GLY A 207 15.05 2.12 -17.07
C GLY A 207 14.23 1.16 -16.21
N ILE A 208 13.49 1.67 -15.21
CA ILE A 208 12.65 0.84 -14.35
C ILE A 208 11.38 0.48 -15.09
N ALA A 209 11.19 -0.82 -15.34
CA ALA A 209 9.99 -1.32 -15.97
C ALA A 209 8.78 -1.25 -15.01
N PRO A 210 7.60 -0.84 -15.49
CA PRO A 210 6.36 -0.97 -14.73
C PRO A 210 6.07 -2.43 -14.40
N THR A 211 5.50 -2.67 -13.22
CA THR A 211 5.10 -4.02 -12.80
C THR A 211 3.89 -4.44 -13.62
N ARG A 212 4.05 -5.47 -14.46
CA ARG A 212 2.99 -6.09 -15.25
C ARG A 212 3.17 -7.58 -15.23
N PHE A 213 2.07 -8.30 -15.20
CA PHE A 213 2.06 -9.75 -15.26
C PHE A 213 1.25 -10.22 -16.45
N ALA A 214 1.69 -11.28 -17.10
CA ALA A 214 0.89 -11.97 -18.10
C ALA A 214 -0.20 -12.80 -17.41
N ALA A 215 -1.44 -12.32 -17.43
CA ALA A 215 -2.60 -13.06 -16.94
C ALA A 215 -3.71 -13.04 -17.99
N GLU A 216 -4.11 -14.21 -18.47
CA GLU A 216 -5.20 -14.33 -19.44
C GLU A 216 -6.54 -14.45 -18.72
N ALA A 217 -7.42 -13.48 -18.95
CA ALA A 217 -8.77 -13.50 -18.39
C ALA A 217 -9.69 -14.38 -19.24
N PRO A 218 -10.46 -15.31 -18.64
CA PRO A 218 -11.47 -16.05 -19.36
C PRO A 218 -12.58 -15.11 -19.87
N ALA A 219 -13.35 -15.56 -20.87
CA ALA A 219 -14.52 -14.82 -21.33
C ALA A 219 -15.50 -14.57 -20.16
N VAL A 220 -16.21 -13.44 -20.19
CA VAL A 220 -17.14 -13.08 -19.11
C VAL A 220 -18.35 -14.02 -19.13
N GLU A 221 -18.51 -14.80 -18.06
CA GLU A 221 -19.61 -15.74 -17.87
C GLU A 221 -20.15 -15.64 -16.44
N ALA A 222 -21.47 -15.75 -16.28
CA ALA A 222 -22.13 -15.65 -14.98
C ALA A 222 -21.62 -16.70 -13.97
N GLY A 223 -21.39 -17.94 -14.40
CA GLY A 223 -20.86 -19.00 -13.55
C GLY A 223 -19.45 -18.70 -13.02
N MET A 224 -18.59 -18.15 -13.88
CA MET A 224 -17.25 -17.72 -13.49
C MET A 224 -17.28 -16.49 -12.56
N LEU A 225 -18.21 -15.55 -12.79
CA LEU A 225 -18.41 -14.40 -11.90
C LEU A 225 -18.78 -14.84 -10.49
N LEU A 226 -19.65 -15.84 -10.36
CA LEU A 226 -20.02 -16.41 -9.06
C LEU A 226 -18.81 -17.08 -8.39
N ARG A 227 -18.03 -17.89 -9.12
CA ARG A 227 -16.80 -18.51 -8.59
C ARG A 227 -15.78 -17.48 -8.12
N VAL A 228 -15.59 -16.41 -8.89
CA VAL A 228 -14.71 -15.29 -8.54
C VAL A 228 -15.23 -14.52 -7.32
N ALA A 229 -16.55 -14.31 -7.21
CA ALA A 229 -17.14 -13.69 -6.03
C ALA A 229 -16.91 -14.55 -4.78
N VAL A 230 -17.10 -15.88 -4.87
CA VAL A 230 -16.78 -16.83 -3.80
C VAL A 230 -15.29 -16.76 -3.43
N LEU A 231 -14.39 -16.74 -4.41
CA LEU A 231 -12.96 -16.53 -4.16
C LEU A 231 -12.70 -15.19 -3.44
N GLY A 232 -13.41 -14.13 -3.82
CA GLY A 232 -13.35 -12.82 -3.15
C GLY A 232 -13.75 -12.87 -1.68
N VAL A 233 -14.80 -13.62 -1.32
CA VAL A 233 -15.20 -13.85 0.08
C VAL A 233 -14.09 -14.59 0.84
N LEU A 234 -13.50 -15.63 0.24
CA LEU A 234 -12.38 -16.35 0.86
C LEU A 234 -11.15 -15.45 1.02
N CYS A 235 -10.87 -14.59 0.04
CA CYS A 235 -9.81 -13.58 0.13
C CYS A 235 -10.07 -12.56 1.24
N ALA A 236 -11.33 -12.23 1.54
CA ALA A 236 -11.67 -11.40 2.70
C ALA A 236 -11.18 -12.05 4.01
N LEU A 237 -11.50 -13.34 4.20
CA LEU A 237 -11.08 -14.11 5.38
C LEU A 237 -9.56 -14.15 5.51
N VAL A 238 -8.86 -14.38 4.40
CA VAL A 238 -7.39 -14.37 4.35
C VAL A 238 -6.83 -12.98 4.64
N SER A 239 -7.47 -11.90 4.17
CA SER A 239 -7.05 -10.53 4.47
C SER A 239 -7.21 -10.18 5.95
N MET A 240 -8.32 -10.60 6.58
CA MET A 240 -8.52 -10.44 8.03
C MET A 240 -7.48 -11.24 8.82
N LEU A 241 -7.20 -12.48 8.41
CA LEU A 241 -6.13 -13.29 9.01
C LEU A 241 -4.77 -12.60 8.87
N PHE A 242 -4.45 -12.05 7.69
CA PHE A 242 -3.21 -11.34 7.44
C PHE A 242 -3.09 -10.11 8.34
N CYS A 243 -4.06 -9.19 8.32
CA CYS A 243 -4.07 -7.99 9.14
C CYS A 243 -3.99 -8.33 10.64
N GLY A 244 -4.81 -9.27 11.10
CA GLY A 244 -4.80 -9.72 12.49
C GLY A 244 -3.46 -10.31 12.92
N CYS A 245 -2.80 -11.10 12.07
CA CYS A 245 -1.46 -11.64 12.35
C CYS A 245 -0.39 -10.54 12.42
N ILE A 246 -0.44 -9.54 11.53
CA ILE A 246 0.50 -8.41 11.56
C ILE A 246 0.34 -7.63 12.88
N HIS A 247 -0.88 -7.23 13.23
CA HIS A 247 -1.16 -6.50 14.47
C HIS A 247 -0.82 -7.33 15.72
N LEU A 248 -1.12 -8.63 15.69
CA LEU A 248 -0.74 -9.54 16.77
C LEU A 248 0.78 -9.65 16.90
N GLY A 249 1.51 -9.71 15.79
CA GLY A 249 2.98 -9.71 15.78
C GLY A 249 3.55 -8.46 16.45
N GLU A 250 3.04 -7.28 16.07
CA GLU A 250 3.40 -6.00 16.68
C GLU A 250 3.09 -5.95 18.18
N HIS A 251 1.91 -6.43 18.58
CA HIS A 251 1.48 -6.46 19.98
C HIS A 251 2.30 -7.44 20.82
N LEU A 252 2.51 -8.67 20.35
CA LEU A 252 3.23 -9.71 21.09
C LEU A 252 4.72 -9.38 21.21
N LEU A 253 5.38 -9.06 20.10
CA LEU A 253 6.81 -8.75 20.12
C LEU A 253 7.07 -7.39 20.76
N GLY A 254 6.25 -6.38 20.51
CA GLY A 254 6.37 -5.08 21.18
C GLY A 254 6.03 -5.09 22.66
N GLY A 255 5.03 -5.88 23.07
CA GLY A 255 4.61 -6.01 24.46
C GLY A 255 5.59 -6.82 25.30
N LYS A 256 6.02 -7.99 24.81
CA LYS A 256 6.94 -8.88 25.53
C LYS A 256 8.40 -8.40 25.46
N LEU A 257 8.82 -7.82 24.33
CA LEU A 257 10.19 -7.33 24.11
C LEU A 257 10.18 -5.81 23.97
N ARG A 258 9.92 -5.11 25.08
CA ARG A 258 9.85 -3.63 25.11
C ARG A 258 11.13 -2.94 24.67
N ASN A 259 12.30 -3.56 24.86
CA ASN A 259 13.56 -2.99 24.41
C ASN A 259 13.72 -3.20 22.89
N PRO A 260 13.72 -2.12 22.07
CA PRO A 260 13.76 -2.24 20.62
C PRO A 260 15.02 -2.93 20.10
N TRP A 261 16.16 -2.81 20.79
CA TRP A 261 17.41 -3.47 20.40
C TRP A 261 17.31 -4.99 20.55
N VAL A 262 16.79 -5.45 21.70
CA VAL A 262 16.59 -6.88 21.98
C VAL A 262 15.53 -7.45 21.02
N ARG A 263 14.44 -6.71 20.82
CA ARG A 263 13.36 -7.10 19.91
C ARG A 263 13.86 -7.30 18.48
N ALA A 264 14.71 -6.40 17.98
CA ALA A 264 15.29 -6.52 16.65
C ALA A 264 16.20 -7.75 16.50
N VAL A 265 17.03 -8.04 17.50
CA VAL A 265 17.90 -9.23 17.50
C VAL A 265 17.08 -10.52 17.55
N VAL A 266 16.14 -10.61 18.48
CA VAL A 266 15.27 -11.79 18.62
C VAL A 266 14.45 -12.01 17.35
N GLY A 267 13.85 -10.95 16.80
CA GLY A 267 13.11 -11.02 15.54
C GLY A 267 13.96 -11.49 14.37
N GLY A 268 15.18 -10.97 14.23
CA GLY A 268 16.11 -11.41 13.19
C GLY A 268 16.48 -12.89 13.32
N LEU A 269 16.73 -13.36 14.55
CA LEU A 269 17.00 -14.77 14.83
C LEU A 269 15.79 -15.66 14.54
N LEU A 270 14.57 -15.20 14.85
CA LEU A 270 13.34 -15.93 14.53
C LEU A 270 13.13 -16.04 13.02
N VAL A 271 13.37 -14.99 12.24
CA VAL A 271 13.28 -15.05 10.77
C VAL A 271 14.33 -16.03 10.22
N ILE A 272 15.56 -16.01 10.71
CA ILE A 272 16.60 -16.98 10.32
C ILE A 272 16.16 -18.41 10.62
N LEU A 273 15.64 -18.66 11.82
CA LEU A 273 15.13 -19.97 12.23
C LEU A 273 13.98 -20.43 11.31
N LEU A 274 13.02 -19.55 11.03
CA LEU A 274 11.92 -19.85 10.12
C LEU A 274 12.42 -20.17 8.71
N THR A 275 13.38 -19.41 8.18
CA THR A 275 14.00 -19.70 6.87
C THR A 275 14.67 -21.07 6.87
N PHE A 276 15.40 -21.41 7.93
CA PHE A 276 16.04 -22.72 8.07
C PHE A 276 15.03 -23.87 8.12
N LEU A 277 13.94 -23.72 8.90
CA LEU A 277 12.88 -24.72 9.01
C LEU A 277 12.11 -24.92 7.70
N CYS A 278 11.89 -23.84 6.94
CA CYS A 278 11.25 -23.92 5.62
C CYS A 278 12.18 -24.51 4.54
N GLY A 279 13.50 -24.50 4.74
CA GLY A 279 14.49 -24.92 3.74
C GLY A 279 14.50 -24.07 2.47
N SER A 280 13.86 -22.90 2.47
CA SER A 280 13.73 -22.01 1.31
C SER A 280 13.70 -20.54 1.72
N GLN A 281 14.23 -19.67 0.85
CA GLN A 281 14.19 -18.21 1.02
C GLN A 281 13.01 -17.53 0.30
N ASP A 282 12.05 -18.30 -0.23
CA ASP A 282 10.90 -17.77 -0.98
C ASP A 282 10.04 -16.77 -0.18
N TYR A 283 10.08 -16.88 1.15
CA TYR A 283 9.30 -16.03 2.07
C TYR A 283 10.07 -14.80 2.55
N ASN A 284 11.39 -14.74 2.33
CA ASN A 284 12.27 -13.63 2.66
C ASN A 284 12.18 -12.50 1.61
N GLY A 285 12.30 -11.24 2.04
CA GLY A 285 12.13 -10.07 1.17
C GLY A 285 10.69 -9.88 0.69
N ALA A 286 10.52 -9.21 -0.46
CA ALA A 286 9.21 -8.92 -1.04
C ALA A 286 8.46 -10.18 -1.51
N GLY A 287 9.14 -11.06 -2.26
CA GLY A 287 8.57 -12.30 -2.82
C GLY A 287 7.94 -12.15 -4.21
N MET A 288 8.41 -11.20 -5.02
CA MET A 288 7.92 -10.97 -6.38
C MET A 288 8.05 -12.22 -7.27
N ASP A 289 9.13 -12.99 -7.15
CA ASP A 289 9.34 -14.20 -7.96
C ASP A 289 8.22 -15.24 -7.74
N VAL A 290 7.73 -15.37 -6.50
CA VAL A 290 6.64 -16.29 -6.18
C VAL A 290 5.30 -15.75 -6.68
N ILE A 291 5.09 -14.43 -6.63
CA ILE A 291 3.92 -13.79 -7.24
C ILE A 291 3.90 -14.06 -8.74
N THR A 292 5.03 -13.84 -9.42
CA THR A 292 5.16 -14.11 -10.87
C THR A 292 4.87 -15.57 -11.20
N ARG A 293 5.46 -16.53 -10.46
CA ARG A 293 5.15 -17.97 -10.65
C ARG A 293 3.66 -18.27 -10.45
N ALA A 294 3.04 -17.71 -9.41
CA ALA A 294 1.61 -17.94 -9.15
C ALA A 294 0.72 -17.37 -10.26
N VAL A 295 1.00 -16.16 -10.75
CA VAL A 295 0.17 -15.46 -11.74
C VAL A 295 0.43 -15.97 -13.16
N GLU A 296 1.68 -16.12 -13.57
CA GLU A 296 2.03 -16.40 -14.97
C GLU A 296 2.14 -17.90 -15.25
N GLN A 297 2.51 -18.71 -14.25
CA GLN A 297 2.69 -20.16 -14.41
C GLN A 297 1.56 -20.95 -13.75
N GLY A 298 0.72 -20.32 -12.92
CA GLY A 298 -0.32 -21.01 -12.18
C GLY A 298 0.23 -21.96 -11.11
N GLU A 299 1.44 -21.67 -10.60
CA GLU A 299 2.13 -22.53 -9.64
C GLU A 299 2.32 -21.83 -8.29
N ALA A 300 1.79 -22.42 -7.22
CA ALA A 300 2.02 -21.96 -5.86
C ALA A 300 2.04 -23.13 -4.87
N PHE A 301 2.96 -23.08 -3.90
CA PHE A 301 2.95 -24.02 -2.79
C PHE A 301 1.70 -23.80 -1.91
N PRO A 302 0.90 -24.83 -1.57
CA PRO A 302 -0.40 -24.66 -0.91
C PRO A 302 -0.39 -23.84 0.39
N ALA A 303 0.67 -23.95 1.19
CA ALA A 303 0.79 -23.20 2.45
C ALA A 303 1.64 -21.92 2.33
N ALA A 304 2.03 -21.51 1.11
CA ALA A 304 2.89 -20.35 0.89
C ALA A 304 2.31 -19.06 1.47
N PHE A 305 0.99 -18.88 1.35
CA PHE A 305 0.31 -17.70 1.90
C PHE A 305 0.44 -17.64 3.44
N LEU A 306 0.23 -18.75 4.15
CA LEU A 306 0.39 -18.82 5.61
C LEU A 306 1.84 -18.56 6.05
N LEU A 307 2.80 -19.14 5.33
CA LEU A 307 4.21 -18.93 5.62
C LEU A 307 4.60 -17.47 5.39
N LYS A 308 4.11 -16.83 4.33
CA LYS A 308 4.35 -15.40 4.12
C LYS A 308 3.75 -14.54 5.22
N ILE A 309 2.51 -14.80 5.64
CA ILE A 309 1.86 -14.09 6.76
C ILE A 309 2.75 -14.19 8.00
N LEU A 310 3.20 -15.39 8.37
CA LEU A 310 4.06 -15.62 9.54
C LEU A 310 5.38 -14.85 9.45
N PHE A 311 6.08 -14.95 8.33
CA PHE A 311 7.37 -14.28 8.13
C PHE A 311 7.24 -12.76 8.20
N THR A 312 6.20 -12.20 7.55
CA THR A 312 5.96 -10.76 7.54
C THR A 312 5.52 -10.27 8.93
N ALA A 313 4.65 -11.00 9.64
CA ALA A 313 4.24 -10.67 11.01
C ALA A 313 5.42 -10.65 11.99
N VAL A 314 6.32 -11.63 11.92
CA VAL A 314 7.53 -11.67 12.76
C VAL A 314 8.49 -10.54 12.40
N THR A 315 8.72 -10.32 11.09
CA THR A 315 9.63 -9.27 10.62
C THR A 315 9.18 -7.89 11.07
N LEU A 316 7.93 -7.51 10.77
CA LEU A 316 7.41 -6.18 11.08
C LEU A 316 7.12 -6.02 12.58
N GLY A 317 6.60 -7.05 13.24
CA GLY A 317 6.40 -7.05 14.69
C GLY A 317 7.70 -6.89 15.48
N ALA A 318 8.83 -7.34 14.94
CA ALA A 318 10.15 -7.11 15.52
C ALA A 318 10.67 -5.67 15.36
N GLY A 319 10.03 -4.87 14.50
CA GLY A 319 10.38 -3.48 14.23
C GLY A 319 11.31 -3.27 13.03
N PHE A 320 11.51 -4.29 12.19
CA PHE A 320 12.11 -4.09 10.86
C PHE A 320 11.21 -3.19 10.02
N LYS A 321 11.80 -2.60 8.98
CA LYS A 321 11.15 -1.53 8.21
C LYS A 321 10.86 -1.96 6.79
N GLY A 322 9.75 -1.48 6.26
CA GLY A 322 9.23 -1.83 4.95
C GLY A 322 7.71 -1.66 4.93
N GLY A 323 7.06 -2.26 3.95
CA GLY A 323 5.61 -2.24 3.81
C GLY A 323 4.96 -3.61 3.85
N GLU A 324 3.64 -3.63 3.98
CA GLU A 324 2.81 -4.83 4.04
C GLU A 324 2.14 -5.14 2.69
N VAL A 325 2.16 -4.19 1.75
CA VAL A 325 1.40 -4.26 0.49
C VAL A 325 1.88 -5.41 -0.40
N VAL A 326 3.16 -5.51 -0.77
CA VAL A 326 3.61 -6.66 -1.58
C VAL A 326 3.48 -8.00 -0.84
N PRO A 327 3.74 -8.11 0.47
CA PRO A 327 3.33 -9.30 1.21
C PRO A 327 1.84 -9.63 1.08
N SER A 328 0.93 -8.64 1.08
CA SER A 328 -0.49 -8.89 0.79
C SER A 328 -0.72 -9.41 -0.64
N PHE A 329 0.03 -8.91 -1.62
CA PHE A 329 -0.01 -9.42 -3.00
C PHE A 329 0.46 -10.87 -3.08
N PHE A 330 1.54 -11.22 -2.38
CA PHE A 330 2.04 -12.57 -2.28
C PHE A 330 1.00 -13.50 -1.69
N VAL A 331 0.44 -13.12 -0.55
CA VAL A 331 -0.58 -13.89 0.17
C VAL A 331 -1.79 -14.11 -0.75
N GLY A 332 -2.28 -13.05 -1.39
CA GLY A 332 -3.39 -13.12 -2.32
C GLY A 332 -3.12 -13.94 -3.57
N ALA A 333 -1.96 -13.78 -4.21
CA ALA A 333 -1.60 -14.51 -5.42
C ALA A 333 -1.46 -16.01 -5.14
N THR A 334 -0.73 -16.38 -4.08
CA THR A 334 -0.50 -17.79 -3.74
C THR A 334 -1.77 -18.47 -3.24
N PHE A 335 -2.57 -17.79 -2.42
CA PHE A 335 -3.88 -18.30 -1.99
C PHE A 335 -4.84 -18.44 -3.19
N GLY A 336 -4.95 -17.39 -4.01
CA GLY A 336 -5.83 -17.36 -5.19
C GLY A 336 -5.48 -18.45 -6.19
N CYS A 337 -4.18 -18.66 -6.45
CA CYS A 337 -3.68 -19.74 -7.31
C CYS A 337 -4.21 -21.11 -6.86
N VAL A 338 -4.10 -21.42 -5.56
CA VAL A 338 -4.46 -22.72 -5.00
C VAL A 338 -5.99 -22.85 -4.85
N ALA A 339 -6.62 -21.92 -4.13
CA ALA A 339 -8.04 -21.98 -3.82
C ALA A 339 -8.92 -21.78 -5.06
N GLY A 340 -8.55 -20.88 -5.97
CA GLY A 340 -9.30 -20.65 -7.19
C GLY A 340 -9.23 -21.82 -8.17
N SER A 341 -8.10 -22.53 -8.22
CA SER A 341 -7.99 -23.79 -8.98
C SER A 341 -8.99 -24.84 -8.49
N LEU A 342 -9.18 -24.95 -7.17
CA LEU A 342 -10.19 -25.84 -6.57
C LEU A 342 -11.63 -25.42 -6.89
N LEU A 343 -11.86 -24.13 -7.15
CA LEU A 343 -13.15 -23.59 -7.61
C LEU A 343 -13.34 -23.73 -9.13
N GLY A 344 -12.38 -24.29 -9.86
CA GLY A 344 -12.42 -24.43 -11.31
C GLY A 344 -12.19 -23.11 -12.06
N ILE A 345 -11.44 -22.18 -11.46
CA ILE A 345 -10.93 -20.97 -12.11
C ILE A 345 -9.51 -21.27 -12.60
N PRO A 346 -9.10 -20.83 -13.81
CA PRO A 346 -7.71 -20.98 -14.26
C PRO A 346 -6.72 -20.44 -13.21
N ALA A 347 -5.73 -21.24 -12.81
CA ALA A 347 -4.86 -20.98 -11.67
C ALA A 347 -4.20 -19.60 -11.69
N GLY A 348 -3.55 -19.23 -12.81
CA GLY A 348 -2.89 -17.94 -12.96
C GLY A 348 -3.85 -16.75 -12.88
N PHE A 349 -5.03 -16.87 -13.51
CA PHE A 349 -6.07 -15.85 -13.41
C PHE A 349 -6.63 -15.73 -11.99
N ALA A 350 -6.84 -16.85 -11.31
CA ALA A 350 -7.27 -16.87 -9.91
C ALA A 350 -6.23 -16.24 -8.97
N ALA A 351 -4.94 -16.44 -9.25
CA ALA A 351 -3.86 -15.76 -8.55
C ALA A 351 -3.94 -14.23 -8.74
N ALA A 352 -4.17 -13.77 -9.97
CA ALA A 352 -4.35 -12.33 -10.26
C ALA A 352 -5.56 -11.75 -9.50
N VAL A 353 -6.71 -12.45 -9.50
CA VAL A 353 -7.90 -12.06 -8.72
C VAL A 353 -7.59 -12.05 -7.22
N GLY A 354 -6.95 -13.10 -6.70
CA GLY A 354 -6.62 -13.23 -5.29
C GLY A 354 -5.67 -12.14 -4.80
N LEU A 355 -4.67 -11.78 -5.62
CA LEU A 355 -3.73 -10.68 -5.36
C LEU A 355 -4.47 -9.38 -5.07
N VAL A 356 -5.37 -8.97 -5.96
CA VAL A 356 -6.09 -7.69 -5.83
C VAL A 356 -7.22 -7.76 -4.82
N ALA A 357 -7.86 -8.92 -4.65
CA ALA A 357 -8.90 -9.12 -3.65
C ALA A 357 -8.36 -9.08 -2.22
N VAL A 358 -7.23 -9.74 -1.93
CA VAL A 358 -6.60 -9.66 -0.60
C VAL A 358 -6.07 -8.26 -0.33
N PHE A 359 -5.44 -7.60 -1.32
CA PHE A 359 -5.04 -6.20 -1.18
C PHE A 359 -6.23 -5.28 -0.90
N CYS A 360 -7.35 -5.48 -1.61
CA CYS A 360 -8.59 -4.73 -1.41
C CYS A 360 -9.13 -4.87 0.01
N GLY A 361 -9.22 -6.11 0.52
CA GLY A 361 -9.68 -6.39 1.88
C GLY A 361 -8.74 -5.81 2.93
N ALA A 362 -7.43 -5.96 2.74
CA ALA A 362 -6.41 -5.50 3.68
C ALA A 362 -6.27 -3.96 3.73
N THR A 363 -6.56 -3.26 2.62
CA THR A 363 -6.43 -1.79 2.55
C THR A 363 -7.75 -1.04 2.55
N ASN A 364 -8.88 -1.74 2.45
CA ASN A 364 -10.21 -1.14 2.34
C ASN A 364 -10.36 -0.16 1.16
N CYS A 365 -9.64 -0.38 0.06
CA CYS A 365 -9.60 0.50 -1.11
C CYS A 365 -10.10 -0.20 -2.40
N PRO A 366 -11.42 -0.43 -2.59
CA PRO A 366 -11.93 -1.24 -3.70
C PRO A 366 -11.68 -0.62 -5.08
N VAL A 367 -11.95 0.68 -5.25
CA VAL A 367 -11.76 1.35 -6.55
C VAL A 367 -10.27 1.38 -6.92
N ALA A 368 -9.39 1.67 -5.97
CA ALA A 368 -7.95 1.64 -6.21
C ALA A 368 -7.46 0.23 -6.58
N SER A 369 -8.00 -0.81 -5.94
CA SER A 369 -7.63 -2.21 -6.20
C SER A 369 -8.07 -2.69 -7.59
N ILE A 370 -9.25 -2.25 -8.06
CA ILE A 370 -9.72 -2.56 -9.42
C ILE A 370 -8.83 -1.87 -10.47
N LEU A 371 -8.49 -0.60 -10.25
CA LEU A 371 -7.59 0.14 -11.13
C LEU A 371 -6.18 -0.47 -11.13
N LEU A 372 -5.71 -0.89 -9.95
CA LEU A 372 -4.45 -1.61 -9.82
C LEU A 372 -4.48 -2.90 -10.64
N ALA A 373 -5.56 -3.67 -10.57
CA ALA A 373 -5.73 -4.89 -11.37
C ALA A 373 -5.61 -4.61 -12.88
N VAL A 374 -6.23 -3.53 -13.35
CA VAL A 374 -6.17 -3.12 -14.76
C VAL A 374 -4.75 -2.72 -15.17
N GLU A 375 -4.03 -1.98 -14.33
CA GLU A 375 -2.65 -1.56 -14.65
C GLU A 375 -1.62 -2.71 -14.54
N LEU A 376 -1.87 -3.70 -13.67
CA LEU A 376 -1.00 -4.88 -13.49
C LEU A 376 -1.26 -6.01 -14.51
N PHE A 377 -2.52 -6.30 -14.82
CA PHE A 377 -2.93 -7.49 -15.60
C PHE A 377 -3.64 -7.15 -16.92
N GLY A 378 -3.98 -5.88 -17.15
CA GLY A 378 -4.76 -5.43 -18.31
C GLY A 378 -6.28 -5.40 -18.05
N GLY A 379 -7.01 -4.79 -18.99
CA GLY A 379 -8.44 -4.48 -18.84
C GLY A 379 -9.41 -5.65 -19.09
N GLY A 380 -8.94 -6.76 -19.66
CA GLY A 380 -9.82 -7.87 -20.08
C GLY A 380 -10.60 -8.53 -18.93
N GLY A 381 -10.01 -8.57 -17.73
CA GLY A 381 -10.60 -9.18 -16.54
C GLY A 381 -11.36 -8.24 -15.61
N VAL A 382 -11.63 -6.99 -16.01
CA VAL A 382 -12.10 -5.93 -15.08
C VAL A 382 -13.38 -6.30 -14.33
N ALA A 383 -14.33 -6.98 -14.99
CA ALA A 383 -15.58 -7.40 -14.34
C ALA A 383 -15.34 -8.41 -13.21
N TYR A 384 -14.41 -9.34 -13.40
CA TYR A 384 -14.01 -10.32 -12.40
C TYR A 384 -13.22 -9.67 -11.25
N PHE A 385 -12.26 -8.80 -11.57
CA PHE A 385 -11.53 -8.05 -10.55
C PHE A 385 -12.46 -7.20 -9.69
N ALA A 386 -13.45 -6.55 -10.31
CA ALA A 386 -14.48 -5.78 -9.61
C ALA A 386 -15.33 -6.68 -8.70
N ALA A 387 -15.79 -7.84 -9.18
CA ALA A 387 -16.55 -8.78 -8.38
C ALA A 387 -15.76 -9.31 -7.17
N GLY A 388 -14.50 -9.74 -7.38
CA GLY A 388 -13.63 -10.22 -6.32
C GLY A 388 -13.27 -9.14 -5.29
N CYS A 389 -12.94 -7.92 -5.75
CA CYS A 389 -12.64 -6.80 -4.87
C CYS A 389 -13.88 -6.35 -4.08
N ALA A 390 -15.07 -6.29 -4.70
CA ALA A 390 -16.30 -5.90 -4.03
C ALA A 390 -16.70 -6.92 -2.94
N ALA A 391 -16.64 -8.22 -3.25
CA ALA A 391 -16.86 -9.27 -2.27
C ALA A 391 -15.84 -9.18 -1.12
N SER A 392 -14.55 -9.06 -1.45
CA SER A 392 -13.50 -8.97 -0.43
C SER A 392 -13.68 -7.76 0.49
N PHE A 393 -13.92 -6.58 -0.09
CA PHE A 393 -14.16 -5.34 0.66
C PHE A 393 -15.37 -5.42 1.58
N PHE A 394 -16.46 -6.05 1.13
CA PHE A 394 -17.67 -6.15 1.93
C PHE A 394 -17.47 -7.10 3.12
N PHE A 395 -16.90 -8.28 2.88
CA PHE A 395 -16.75 -9.32 3.90
C PHE A 395 -15.52 -9.16 4.81
N SER A 396 -14.56 -8.28 4.48
CA SER A 396 -13.42 -7.98 5.35
C SER A 396 -13.79 -7.08 6.54
N GLY A 397 -15.05 -6.65 6.66
CA GLY A 397 -15.51 -5.82 7.77
C GLY A 397 -14.78 -4.49 7.83
N TYR A 398 -14.43 -4.02 9.03
CA TYR A 398 -13.63 -2.81 9.22
C TYR A 398 -12.15 -3.11 9.49
N ASP A 399 -11.77 -4.38 9.48
CA ASP A 399 -10.39 -4.80 9.69
C ASP A 399 -9.53 -4.33 8.50
N GLY A 400 -8.27 -4.01 8.78
CA GLY A 400 -7.35 -3.52 7.76
C GLY A 400 -5.94 -3.34 8.29
N LEU A 401 -5.00 -3.06 7.41
CA LEU A 401 -3.60 -2.86 7.76
C LEU A 401 -3.39 -1.59 8.59
N TYR A 402 -4.20 -0.57 8.33
CA TYR A 402 -3.99 0.78 8.87
C TYR A 402 -5.05 1.11 9.92
N SER A 403 -4.68 1.08 11.20
CA SER A 403 -5.57 1.44 12.31
C SER A 403 -6.02 2.91 12.29
N SER A 404 -5.27 3.78 11.60
CA SER A 404 -5.61 5.20 11.43
C SER A 404 -6.65 5.45 10.35
N GLN A 405 -7.10 4.41 9.62
CA GLN A 405 -8.21 4.56 8.67
C GLN A 405 -9.50 5.00 9.35
N LYS A 406 -10.17 6.00 8.75
CA LYS A 406 -11.50 6.44 9.15
C LYS A 406 -12.54 5.87 8.21
N PHE A 407 -13.68 5.46 8.75
CA PHE A 407 -14.86 5.00 8.01
C PHE A 407 -16.02 5.95 8.26
N PRO A 408 -16.19 6.99 7.44
CA PRO A 408 -17.23 7.99 7.65
C PRO A 408 -18.64 7.47 7.38
N TYR A 409 -18.76 6.34 6.67
CA TYR A 409 -20.02 5.70 6.33
C TYR A 409 -19.97 4.21 6.66
N SER A 410 -21.13 3.65 7.02
CA SER A 410 -21.26 2.20 7.24
C SER A 410 -21.06 1.42 5.94
N LYS A 411 -20.38 0.27 6.01
CA LYS A 411 -20.30 -0.68 4.90
C LYS A 411 -21.63 -1.39 4.63
N LEU A 412 -22.51 -1.48 5.62
CA LEU A 412 -23.76 -2.24 5.56
C LEU A 412 -24.96 -1.40 5.12
N LYS A 413 -24.97 -0.11 5.48
CA LYS A 413 -26.09 0.81 5.21
C LYS A 413 -25.55 2.15 4.74
N ALA A 414 -26.29 2.85 3.89
CA ALA A 414 -25.99 4.22 3.45
C ALA A 414 -26.22 5.24 4.59
N ARG A 415 -25.49 5.10 5.70
CA ARG A 415 -25.59 5.90 6.91
C ARG A 415 -24.24 6.53 7.22
N TYR A 416 -24.25 7.84 7.45
CA TYR A 416 -23.08 8.57 7.94
C TYR A 416 -22.84 8.24 9.41
N LEU A 417 -21.62 7.80 9.73
CA LEU A 417 -21.17 7.41 11.07
C LEU A 417 -20.29 8.47 11.74
N GLY A 418 -19.91 9.55 11.04
CA GLY A 418 -19.04 10.59 11.59
C GLY A 418 -17.57 10.40 11.20
N THR A 419 -16.66 10.51 12.17
CA THR A 419 -15.21 10.37 11.97
C THR A 419 -14.61 9.24 12.82
N ALA A 420 -15.40 8.20 13.12
CA ALA A 420 -14.94 7.08 13.93
C ALA A 420 -13.82 6.30 13.21
N TYR A 421 -12.81 5.91 14.00
CA TYR A 421 -11.67 5.12 13.53
C TYR A 421 -12.08 3.64 13.39
N ALA A 422 -11.45 2.92 12.46
CA ALA A 422 -11.70 1.49 12.20
C ALA A 422 -11.84 0.63 13.47
N ASN A 423 -11.05 0.93 14.51
CA ASN A 423 -10.98 0.15 15.75
C ASN A 423 -12.14 0.41 16.74
N GLN A 424 -13.01 1.41 16.51
CA GLN A 424 -14.12 1.76 17.41
C GLN A 424 -15.43 1.03 17.05
N PHE A 425 -15.48 0.30 15.94
CA PHE A 425 -16.73 -0.23 15.39
C PHE A 425 -17.14 -1.64 15.89
N HIS A 426 -16.21 -2.47 16.34
CA HIS A 426 -16.55 -3.80 16.91
C HIS A 426 -17.42 -3.69 18.18
N GLU A 427 -17.42 -2.53 18.87
CA GLU A 427 -18.20 -2.30 20.10
C GLU A 427 -19.53 -1.55 19.88
N GLU A 428 -19.63 -0.65 18.88
CA GLU A 428 -20.79 0.24 18.72
C GLU A 428 -21.97 -0.37 17.92
N GLU A 429 -21.73 -1.23 16.93
CA GLU A 429 -22.83 -1.89 16.19
C GLU A 429 -23.60 -2.90 17.07
N GLY A 430 -22.96 -3.45 18.11
CA GLY A 430 -23.63 -4.34 19.07
C GLY A 430 -24.50 -3.65 20.13
N GLN A 431 -24.35 -2.32 20.32
CA GLN A 431 -25.09 -1.57 21.33
C GLN A 431 -26.27 -0.76 20.75
N ALA A 432 -26.29 -0.49 19.44
CA ALA A 432 -27.34 0.30 18.79
C ALA A 432 -28.59 -0.52 18.37
N GLU A 433 -28.61 -1.83 18.58
CA GLU A 433 -29.74 -2.73 18.27
C GLU A 433 -30.39 -3.37 19.53
N LYS A 434 -30.36 -2.70 20.68
CA LYS A 434 -31.37 -2.97 21.71
C LYS A 434 -32.55 -2.01 21.53
N PRO A 435 -33.77 -2.53 21.23
CA PRO A 435 -34.96 -1.70 21.06
C PRO A 435 -35.31 -0.90 22.30
#